data_AF-A0AA92M941-F1
#
_entry.id   AF-A0AA92M941-F1
#
_cell.length_a   1.000
_cell.length_b   1.000
_cell.length_c   1.000
_cell.angle_alpha   90.00
_cell.angle_beta   90.00
_cell.angle_gamma   90.00
#
_symmetry.space_group_name_H-M   'P 1'
#
loop_
_entity.id
_entity.type
_entity.pdbx_description
1 polymer ?
#
loop_
_entity_poly.entity_id
_entity_poly.type
_entity_poly.pdbx_seq_one_letter_code
_entity_poly.pdbx_strand_id
1 'polypeptide(L)'
;MTRNGYAAALCSVLLACASLPASANGSLFCQGSPYSAEVQFSLSSGRLTDLVVSRDDGVAPASSERLTLQRQSADYRRQSMRAIAGKGVALRVARTRGSLTYASRQHVLRCDWSGLG
;
A
#
# COMPACT_ATOMS: atom_id res chain seq x y z
N MET A 1 47.00 -44.49 -24.07
CA MET A 1 45.82 -43.98 -23.34
C MET A 1 46.06 -42.50 -23.06
N THR A 2 45.20 -41.61 -23.59
CA THR A 2 44.76 -40.31 -23.05
C THR A 2 44.18 -39.51 -24.21
N ARG A 3 42.86 -39.58 -24.38
CA ARG A 3 42.10 -38.78 -25.35
C ARG A 3 41.20 -37.83 -24.56
N ASN A 4 41.18 -36.59 -25.06
CA ASN A 4 40.10 -35.61 -24.99
C ASN A 4 39.85 -34.94 -23.64
N GLY A 5 40.30 -33.68 -23.57
CA GLY A 5 39.64 -32.66 -22.78
C GLY A 5 38.20 -32.48 -23.25
N TYR A 6 37.29 -32.33 -22.28
CA TYR A 6 35.91 -31.95 -22.54
C TYR A 6 35.69 -30.57 -21.94
N ALA A 7 35.29 -29.70 -22.86
CA ALA A 7 35.00 -28.31 -22.68
C ALA A 7 33.82 -28.10 -21.72
N ALA A 8 33.84 -26.92 -21.11
CA ALA A 8 32.75 -26.34 -20.35
C ALA A 8 31.41 -26.42 -21.10
N ALA A 9 30.43 -27.07 -20.48
CA ALA A 9 29.01 -26.91 -20.80
C ALA A 9 28.39 -26.12 -19.64
N LEU A 10 28.48 -24.79 -19.71
CA LEU A 10 27.41 -23.91 -20.18
C LEU A 10 26.18 -23.92 -19.27
N CYS A 11 26.35 -23.09 -18.25
CA CYS A 11 25.37 -22.46 -17.38
C CYS A 11 24.28 -21.75 -18.21
N SER A 12 23.12 -22.39 -18.41
CA SER A 12 22.05 -21.81 -19.26
C SER A 12 20.64 -22.21 -18.83
N VAL A 13 20.23 -21.96 -17.58
CA VAL A 13 18.79 -21.94 -17.20
C VAL A 13 18.54 -20.91 -16.09
N LEU A 14 18.70 -19.61 -16.37
CA LEU A 14 18.43 -18.55 -15.37
C LEU A 14 17.68 -17.32 -15.89
N LEU A 15 17.02 -17.36 -17.05
CA LEU A 15 16.30 -16.21 -17.61
C LEU A 15 14.87 -16.52 -18.06
N ALA A 16 14.05 -17.09 -17.18
CA ALA A 16 12.61 -17.23 -17.41
C ALA A 16 11.72 -16.63 -16.30
N CYS A 17 12.26 -15.72 -15.48
CA CYS A 17 11.44 -14.80 -14.66
C CYS A 17 11.53 -13.39 -15.23
N ALA A 18 11.22 -13.27 -16.53
CA ALA A 18 10.97 -11.98 -17.14
C ALA A 18 9.59 -11.48 -16.67
N SER A 19 9.61 -10.33 -16.02
CA SER A 19 8.66 -9.25 -16.26
C SER A 19 7.18 -9.54 -15.99
N LEU A 20 6.84 -9.86 -14.74
CA LEU A 20 5.74 -9.11 -14.15
C LEU A 20 6.32 -7.73 -13.85
N PRO A 21 5.72 -6.61 -14.31
CA PRO A 21 6.11 -5.33 -13.76
C PRO A 21 5.90 -5.46 -12.26
N ALA A 22 6.99 -5.46 -11.50
CA ALA A 22 6.93 -5.18 -10.09
C ALA A 22 6.30 -3.80 -10.03
N SER A 23 4.97 -3.80 -9.89
CA SER A 23 4.17 -2.59 -9.85
C SER A 23 4.64 -1.95 -8.56
N ALA A 24 5.54 -0.99 -8.70
CA ALA A 24 6.10 -0.30 -7.57
C ALA A 24 4.89 0.39 -6.93
N ASN A 25 4.42 -0.16 -5.82
CA ASN A 25 3.32 0.39 -5.07
C ASN A 25 3.95 1.09 -3.88
N GLY A 26 3.53 2.33 -3.64
CA GLY A 26 3.83 2.99 -2.39
C GLY A 26 2.63 2.87 -1.46
N SER A 27 2.85 3.22 -0.20
CA SER A 27 1.77 3.36 0.76
C SER A 27 1.94 4.60 1.62
N LEU A 28 0.82 5.19 2.02
CA LEU A 28 0.76 6.21 3.05
C LEU A 28 0.15 5.58 4.30
N PHE A 29 0.89 5.62 5.40
CA PHE A 29 0.43 5.12 6.69
C PHE A 29 -0.15 6.24 7.54
N CYS A 30 -1.32 5.99 8.12
CA CYS A 30 -2.03 6.86 9.04
C CYS A 30 -2.31 6.11 10.34
N GLN A 31 -1.71 6.55 11.45
CA GLN A 31 -1.86 5.91 12.74
C GLN A 31 -2.83 6.67 13.64
N GLY A 32 -3.65 5.93 14.37
CA GLY A 32 -4.50 6.46 15.44
C GLY A 32 -4.95 5.34 16.36
N SER A 33 -5.66 5.69 17.43
CA SER A 33 -6.26 4.71 18.33
C SER A 33 -7.78 4.76 18.22
N PRO A 34 -8.50 3.63 18.10
CA PRO A 34 -7.98 2.25 18.07
C PRO A 34 -7.68 1.72 16.66
N TYR A 35 -7.64 2.58 15.63
CA TYR A 35 -7.48 2.17 14.24
C TYR A 35 -6.31 2.87 13.56
N SER A 36 -5.56 2.13 12.76
CA SER A 36 -4.66 2.63 11.74
C SER A 36 -5.25 2.40 10.34
N ALA A 37 -4.78 3.19 9.38
CA ALA A 37 -5.16 3.09 8.00
C ALA A 37 -3.93 3.20 7.10
N GLU A 38 -3.86 2.35 6.09
CA GLU A 38 -2.85 2.41 5.05
C GLU A 38 -3.54 2.62 3.71
N VAL A 39 -3.12 3.64 2.97
CA VAL A 39 -3.58 3.86 1.58
C VAL A 39 -2.49 3.40 0.65
N GLN A 40 -2.80 2.44 -0.21
CA GLN A 40 -1.90 1.98 -1.26
C GLN A 40 -2.12 2.78 -2.53
N PHE A 41 -1.04 3.03 -3.27
CA PHE A 41 -1.11 3.71 -4.55
C PHE A 41 -0.03 3.18 -5.51
N SER A 42 -0.34 3.23 -6.80
CA SER A 42 0.58 2.84 -7.87
C SER A 42 1.58 3.97 -8.13
N LEU A 43 2.89 3.70 -8.01
CA LEU A 43 3.93 4.69 -8.31
C LEU A 43 3.96 5.05 -9.81
N SER A 44 3.59 4.12 -10.68
CA SER A 44 3.55 4.37 -12.13
C SER A 44 2.44 5.32 -12.56
N SER A 45 1.32 5.36 -11.84
CA SER A 45 0.14 6.16 -12.23
C SER A 45 -0.25 7.24 -11.21
N GLY A 46 0.32 7.22 -10.00
CA GLY A 46 -0.09 8.06 -8.89
C GLY A 46 -1.54 7.82 -8.44
N ARG A 47 -2.16 6.71 -8.84
CA ARG A 47 -3.54 6.39 -8.46
C ARG A 47 -3.55 5.62 -7.17
N LEU A 48 -4.41 6.05 -6.24
CA LEU A 48 -4.77 5.23 -5.08
C LEU A 48 -5.39 3.90 -5.58
N THR A 49 -5.19 2.80 -4.86
CA THR A 49 -5.71 1.48 -5.25
C THR A 49 -6.59 0.92 -4.15
N ASP A 50 -6.07 0.86 -2.94
CA ASP A 50 -6.68 0.17 -1.81
C ASP A 50 -6.57 1.00 -0.54
N LEU A 51 -7.56 0.85 0.34
CA LEU A 51 -7.51 1.31 1.72
C LEU A 51 -7.51 0.09 2.62
N VAL A 52 -6.46 -0.07 3.41
CA VAL A 52 -6.37 -1.11 4.44
C VAL A 52 -6.64 -0.44 5.78
N VAL A 53 -7.59 -0.96 6.55
CA VAL A 53 -7.89 -0.49 7.90
C VAL A 53 -7.48 -1.59 8.86
N SER A 54 -6.65 -1.26 9.84
CA SER A 54 -6.20 -2.20 10.87
C SER A 54 -6.65 -1.71 12.24
N ARG A 55 -7.14 -2.63 13.08
CA ARG A 55 -7.38 -2.35 14.49
C ARG A 55 -6.10 -2.59 15.27
N ASP A 56 -5.63 -1.56 15.97
CA ASP A 56 -4.41 -1.55 16.78
C ASP A 56 -4.78 -1.02 18.16
N ASP A 57 -5.42 -1.89 18.95
CA ASP A 57 -5.80 -1.62 20.35
C ASP A 57 -5.11 -2.53 21.35
N GLY A 58 -4.28 -3.48 20.89
CA GLY A 58 -3.52 -4.40 21.74
C GLY A 58 -4.38 -5.43 22.50
N VAL A 59 -5.69 -5.48 22.27
CA VAL A 59 -6.64 -6.33 23.02
C VAL A 59 -7.10 -7.57 22.22
N ALA A 60 -7.18 -7.46 20.90
CA ALA A 60 -7.63 -8.52 20.00
C ALA A 60 -6.51 -8.93 19.02
N PRO A 61 -6.56 -10.11 18.37
CA PRO A 61 -5.66 -10.37 17.24
C PRO A 61 -5.79 -9.22 16.25
N ALA A 62 -4.64 -8.67 15.82
CA ALA A 62 -4.59 -7.57 14.86
C ALA A 62 -5.47 -7.93 13.65
N SER A 63 -6.60 -7.24 13.53
CA SER A 63 -7.56 -7.46 12.46
C SER A 63 -7.34 -6.38 11.42
N SER A 64 -7.11 -6.80 10.18
CA SER A 64 -6.88 -5.92 9.05
C SER A 64 -7.90 -6.22 7.96
N GLU A 65 -8.55 -5.18 7.46
CA GLU A 65 -9.53 -5.25 6.39
C GLU A 65 -9.02 -4.45 5.18
N ARG A 66 -8.82 -5.13 4.05
CA ARG A 66 -8.47 -4.49 2.78
C ARG A 66 -9.75 -4.16 2.01
N LEU A 67 -9.87 -2.90 1.64
CA LEU A 67 -11.06 -2.35 1.00
C LEU A 67 -10.69 -1.71 -0.34
N THR A 68 -11.29 -2.19 -1.42
CA THR A 68 -11.11 -1.61 -2.76
C THR A 68 -11.78 -0.24 -2.84
N LEU A 69 -11.06 0.73 -3.42
CA LEU A 69 -11.57 2.10 -3.54
C LEU A 69 -12.63 2.21 -4.65
N GLN A 70 -13.78 2.77 -4.29
CA GLN A 70 -14.85 3.13 -5.23
C GLN A 70 -14.67 4.54 -5.79
N ARG A 71 -14.20 5.47 -4.94
CA ARG A 71 -13.91 6.85 -5.32
C ARG A 71 -12.64 7.31 -4.65
N GLN A 72 -11.82 8.05 -5.40
CA GLN A 72 -10.52 8.49 -4.93
C GLN A 72 -10.09 9.80 -5.58
N SER A 73 -9.33 10.59 -4.83
CA SER A 73 -8.64 11.77 -5.33
C SER A 73 -7.41 12.02 -4.47
N ALA A 74 -6.29 12.39 -5.10
CA ALA A 74 -5.07 12.77 -4.40
C ALA A 74 -4.49 14.04 -5.05
N ASP A 75 -4.09 14.99 -4.21
CA ASP A 75 -3.24 16.12 -4.58
C ASP A 75 -1.99 16.04 -3.72
N TYR A 76 -0.95 15.44 -4.29
CA TYR A 76 0.33 15.21 -3.63
C TYR A 76 1.07 16.52 -3.32
N ARG A 77 0.90 17.56 -4.15
CA ARG A 77 1.52 18.88 -3.90
C ARG A 77 0.93 19.56 -2.68
N ARG A 78 -0.39 19.43 -2.49
CA ARG A 78 -1.09 19.95 -1.30
C ARG A 78 -1.12 18.97 -0.13
N GLN A 79 -0.51 17.80 -0.29
CA GLN A 79 -0.55 16.69 0.67
C GLN A 79 -1.99 16.39 1.11
N SER A 80 -2.90 16.23 0.15
CA SER A 80 -4.30 15.97 0.44
C SER A 80 -4.81 14.75 -0.31
N MET A 81 -5.66 13.96 0.35
CA MET A 81 -6.23 12.75 -0.22
C MET A 81 -7.67 12.55 0.23
N ARG A 82 -8.43 11.85 -0.60
CA ARG A 82 -9.70 11.25 -0.22
C ARG A 82 -9.77 9.87 -0.86
N ALA A 83 -10.07 8.88 -0.04
CA ALA A 83 -10.25 7.48 -0.42
C ALA A 83 -11.58 6.99 0.16
N ILE A 84 -12.46 6.46 -0.69
CA ILE A 84 -13.80 5.98 -0.30
C ILE A 84 -13.93 4.56 -0.81
N ALA A 85 -14.16 3.60 0.08
CA ALA A 85 -14.28 2.19 -0.27
C ALA A 85 -15.72 1.65 -0.22
N GLY A 86 -16.70 2.50 0.13
CA GLY A 86 -18.10 2.11 0.26
C GLY A 86 -18.46 1.67 1.69
N LYS A 87 -19.73 1.32 1.93
CA LYS A 87 -20.26 0.88 3.24
C LYS A 87 -19.95 1.83 4.42
N GLY A 88 -19.90 3.14 4.16
CA GLY A 88 -19.55 4.13 5.17
C GLY A 88 -18.07 4.21 5.52
N VAL A 89 -17.19 3.53 4.77
CA VAL A 89 -15.74 3.62 4.96
C VAL A 89 -15.13 4.67 4.06
N ALA A 90 -14.45 5.65 4.68
CA ALA A 90 -13.77 6.72 3.97
C ALA A 90 -12.58 7.25 4.77
N LEU A 91 -11.48 7.53 4.09
CA LEU A 91 -10.33 8.24 4.65
C LEU A 91 -10.17 9.58 3.94
N ARG A 92 -9.95 10.63 4.73
CA ARG A 92 -9.54 11.96 4.24
C ARG A 92 -8.22 12.32 4.87
N VAL A 93 -7.27 12.79 4.09
CA VAL A 93 -5.95 13.22 4.56
C VAL A 93 -5.71 14.66 4.13
N ALA A 94 -5.18 15.47 5.03
CA ALA A 94 -4.72 16.82 4.76
C ALA A 94 -3.44 17.08 5.59
N ARG A 95 -2.31 17.29 4.91
CA ARG A 95 -0.98 17.30 5.50
C ARG A 95 -0.81 16.05 6.38
N THR A 96 -0.30 16.21 7.59
CA THR A 96 -0.04 15.10 8.52
C THR A 96 -1.28 14.61 9.30
N ARG A 97 -2.50 15.03 8.93
CA ARG A 97 -3.73 14.66 9.65
C ARG A 97 -4.68 13.88 8.75
N GLY A 98 -5.21 12.79 9.29
CA GLY A 98 -6.20 11.93 8.67
C GLY A 98 -7.52 11.92 9.45
N SER A 99 -8.61 11.67 8.75
CA SER A 99 -9.91 11.39 9.32
C SER A 99 -10.48 10.14 8.66
N LEU A 100 -10.51 9.03 9.39
CA LEU A 100 -11.07 7.76 8.97
C LEU A 100 -12.51 7.65 9.48
N THR A 101 -13.46 7.47 8.58
CA THR A 101 -14.81 7.00 8.91
C THR A 101 -14.79 5.48 8.76
N TYR A 102 -15.05 4.75 9.83
CA TYR A 102 -15.08 3.29 9.86
C TYR A 102 -15.99 2.82 11.00
N ALA A 103 -16.70 1.70 10.83
CA ALA A 103 -17.69 1.20 11.80
C ALA A 103 -18.66 2.29 12.31
N SER A 104 -19.16 3.13 11.40
CA SER A 104 -20.07 4.25 11.69
C SER A 104 -19.53 5.33 12.64
N ARG A 105 -18.21 5.38 12.85
CA ARG A 105 -17.55 6.40 13.68
C ARG A 105 -16.41 7.06 12.92
N GLN A 106 -16.08 8.28 13.33
CA GLN A 106 -14.96 9.03 12.79
C GLN A 106 -13.77 8.96 13.77
N HIS A 107 -12.60 8.63 13.24
CA HIS A 107 -11.35 8.47 13.94
C HIS A 107 -10.31 9.44 13.38
N VAL A 108 -9.64 10.18 14.26
CA VAL A 108 -8.58 11.10 13.89
C VAL A 108 -7.26 10.33 13.86
N LEU A 109 -6.54 10.45 12.74
CA LEU A 109 -5.28 9.78 12.50
C LEU A 109 -4.15 10.79 12.27
N ARG A 110 -2.92 10.37 12.53
CA ARG A 110 -1.68 11.06 12.13
C ARG A 110 -1.10 10.33 10.94
N CYS A 111 -0.94 11.04 9.83
CA CYS A 111 -0.48 10.48 8.59
C CYS A 111 0.94 10.91 8.30
N ASP A 112 1.76 9.96 7.87
CA ASP A 112 3.14 10.20 7.48
C ASP A 112 3.28 10.16 5.95
N TRP A 113 3.71 11.27 5.37
CA TRP A 113 3.98 11.41 3.94
C TRP A 113 5.41 11.07 3.58
N SER A 114 6.28 10.81 4.56
CA SER A 114 7.71 10.54 4.36
C SER A 114 7.97 9.26 3.58
N GLY A 115 6.99 8.34 3.50
CA GLY A 115 7.06 7.14 2.66
C GLY A 115 6.78 7.38 1.17
N LEU A 116 6.50 8.62 0.75
CA LEU A 116 6.08 8.98 -0.61
C LEU A 116 7.19 9.64 -1.45
N GLY A 117 8.37 9.86 -0.88
CA GLY A 117 9.51 10.49 -1.53
C GLY A 117 10.71 10.64 -0.61
#